data_AF-A0AAE0Z8Y4-F1
#
_entry.id   AF-A0AAE0Z8Y4-F1
#
_cell.length_a   1.000
_cell.length_b   1.000
_cell.length_c   1.000
_cell.angle_alpha   90.00
_cell.angle_beta   90.00
_cell.angle_gamma   90.00
#
_symmetry.space_group_name_H-M   'P 1'
#
loop_
_entity.id
_entity.type
_entity.pdbx_description
1 polymer ?
#
loop_
_entity_poly.entity_id
_entity_poly.type
_entity_poly.pdbx_seq_one_letter_code
_entity_poly.pdbx_strand_id
1 'polypeptide(L)'
;MNDEIGVQWFTKVFLANCGPARPQLLILDSHHSHEVLEMLELAKNENVHVFALPPHTTHALQTLDRVVFKPFKTAYKVLYRVPGGQP
;
A
#
# COMPACT_ATOMS: atom_id res chain seq x y z
N MET A 1 -5.05 -10.10 -2.19
CA MET A 1 -4.05 -9.94 -3.27
C MET A 1 -3.46 -11.32 -3.52
N ASN A 2 -3.26 -11.79 -4.76
CA ASN A 2 -2.64 -13.12 -4.97
C ASN A 2 -1.22 -13.12 -4.40
N ASP A 3 -0.78 -14.22 -3.77
CA ASP A 3 0.50 -14.32 -3.06
C ASP A 3 1.70 -13.87 -3.92
N GLU A 4 1.75 -14.33 -5.18
CA GLU A 4 2.78 -13.94 -6.13
C GLU A 4 2.80 -12.43 -6.44
N ILE A 5 1.63 -11.79 -6.46
CA ILE A 5 1.52 -10.36 -6.79
C ILE A 5 2.06 -9.52 -5.63
N GLY A 6 1.79 -9.91 -4.38
CA GLY A 6 2.30 -9.21 -3.20
C GLY A 6 3.82 -9.26 -3.10
N VAL A 7 4.40 -10.45 -3.31
CA VAL A 7 5.86 -10.65 -3.31
C VAL A 7 6.53 -9.90 -4.48
N GLN A 8 5.92 -9.94 -5.67
CA GLN A 8 6.42 -9.19 -6.82
C GLN A 8 6.36 -7.69 -6.59
N TRP A 9 5.28 -7.17 -5.99
CA TRP A 9 5.18 -5.76 -5.65
C TRP A 9 6.25 -5.35 -4.62
N PHE A 10 6.43 -6.14 -3.56
CA PHE A 10 7.45 -5.85 -2.53
C PHE A 10 8.85 -5.77 -3.15
N THR A 11 9.20 -6.72 -4.00
CA THR A 11 10.54 -6.80 -4.60
C THR A 11 10.75 -5.77 -5.70
N LYS A 12 9.82 -5.67 -6.65
CA LYS A 12 9.99 -4.86 -7.88
C LYS A 12 9.60 -3.40 -7.71
N VAL A 13 8.75 -3.09 -6.73
CA VAL A 13 8.24 -1.73 -6.51
C VAL A 13 8.77 -1.18 -5.19
N PHE A 14 8.47 -1.80 -4.06
CA PHE A 14 8.85 -1.24 -2.77
C PHE A 14 10.37 -1.18 -2.59
N LEU A 15 11.07 -2.31 -2.65
CA LEU A 15 12.53 -2.36 -2.45
C LEU A 15 13.29 -1.57 -3.52
N ALA A 16 12.85 -1.62 -4.78
CA ALA A 16 13.48 -0.89 -5.88
C ALA A 16 13.38 0.64 -5.75
N ASN A 17 12.33 1.15 -5.10
CA ASN A 17 12.13 2.59 -4.88
C ASN A 17 12.55 3.04 -3.46
N CYS A 18 13.02 2.11 -2.64
CA CYS A 18 13.50 2.39 -1.30
C CYS A 18 14.99 2.73 -1.34
N GLY A 19 15.38 3.78 -0.60
CA GLY A 19 16.78 4.19 -0.50
C GLY A 19 17.67 3.13 0.19
N PRO A 20 19.00 3.31 0.21
CA PRO A 20 19.91 2.36 0.85
C PRO A 20 19.84 2.38 2.39
N ALA A 21 19.20 3.39 2.98
CA ALA A 21 19.07 3.51 4.43
C ALA A 21 18.25 2.35 5.03
N ARG A 22 18.67 1.89 6.21
CA ARG A 22 18.03 0.82 6.99
C ARG A 22 18.08 1.16 8.49
N PRO A 23 17.12 0.70 9.32
CA PRO A 23 15.96 -0.10 8.94
C PRO A 23 14.89 0.73 8.23
N GLN A 24 14.04 0.07 7.44
CA GLN A 24 12.87 0.70 6.82
C GLN A 24 11.58 0.20 7.44
N LEU A 25 10.51 0.99 7.33
CA LEU A 25 9.19 0.65 7.84
C LEU A 25 8.19 0.59 6.69
N LEU A 26 7.58 -0.57 6.48
CA LEU A 26 6.46 -0.77 5.59
C LEU A 26 5.17 -0.84 6.43
N ILE A 27 4.22 0.05 6.18
CA ILE A 27 2.92 0.08 6.85
C ILE A 27 1.87 -0.48 5.88
N LEU A 28 1.14 -1.52 6.30
CA LEU A 28 0.11 -2.16 5.49
C LEU A 28 -1.27 -1.98 6.10
N ASP A 29 -2.23 -1.57 5.25
CA ASP A 29 -3.65 -1.50 5.57
C ASP A 29 -4.34 -2.80 5.15
N SER A 30 -4.15 -3.87 5.94
CA SER A 30 -5.07 -5.01 6.08
C SER A 30 -4.38 -6.20 6.77
N HIS A 31 -5.19 -6.98 7.49
CA HIS A 31 -4.79 -8.19 8.20
C HIS A 31 -5.25 -9.43 7.43
N HIS A 32 -4.77 -9.61 6.19
CA HIS A 32 -4.92 -10.90 5.50
C HIS A 32 -3.72 -11.79 5.86
N SER A 33 -3.97 -12.75 6.75
CA SER A 33 -2.96 -13.55 7.45
C SER A 33 -2.22 -14.56 6.57
N HIS A 34 -2.78 -14.95 5.42
CA HIS A 34 -2.11 -15.86 4.48
C HIS A 34 -1.17 -15.13 3.50
N GLU A 35 -1.39 -13.84 3.23
CA GLU A 35 -0.73 -13.08 2.16
C GLU A 35 0.69 -12.58 2.54
N VAL A 36 1.18 -12.91 3.75
CA VAL A 36 2.21 -12.12 4.45
C VAL A 36 3.50 -12.90 4.78
N LEU A 37 3.51 -14.25 4.78
CA LEU A 37 4.68 -14.99 5.31
C LEU A 37 5.94 -14.88 4.43
N GLU A 38 5.87 -15.21 3.15
CA GLU A 38 7.02 -15.11 2.22
C GLU A 38 7.53 -13.65 2.12
N MET A 39 6.59 -12.70 2.09
CA MET A 39 6.93 -11.28 2.07
C MET A 39 7.61 -10.83 3.38
N LEU A 40 7.19 -11.35 4.54
CA LEU A 40 7.83 -11.06 5.83
C LEU A 40 9.25 -11.63 5.91
N GLU A 41 9.47 -12.82 5.36
CA GLU A 41 10.81 -13.41 5.31
C GLU A 41 11.76 -12.55 4.46
N LEU A 42 11.30 -12.11 3.29
CA LEU A 42 12.03 -11.16 2.45
C LEU A 42 12.27 -9.84 3.16
N ALA A 43 11.24 -9.28 3.82
CA ALA A 43 11.35 -8.04 4.56
C ALA A 43 12.37 -8.14 5.70
N LYS A 44 12.38 -9.27 6.43
CA LYS A 44 13.36 -9.53 7.49
C LYS A 44 14.79 -9.59 6.94
N ASN A 45 15.00 -10.25 5.80
CA ASN A 45 16.31 -10.32 5.15
C ASN A 45 16.81 -8.94 4.70
N GLU A 46 15.90 -8.07 4.28
CA GLU A 46 16.20 -6.70 3.83
C GLU A 46 16.19 -5.66 4.96
N ASN A 47 16.06 -6.07 6.23
CA ASN A 47 15.95 -5.17 7.38
C ASN A 47 14.80 -4.14 7.26
N VAL A 48 13.67 -4.62 6.72
CA VAL A 48 12.39 -3.90 6.60
C VAL A 48 11.44 -4.42 7.68
N HIS A 49 10.96 -3.53 8.52
CA HIS A 49 9.93 -3.80 9.52
C HIS A 49 8.56 -3.66 8.85
N VAL A 50 7.74 -4.70 8.93
CA VAL A 50 6.37 -4.65 8.41
C VAL A 50 5.41 -4.44 9.58
N PHE A 51 4.64 -3.36 9.51
CA PHE A 51 3.62 -3.02 10.49
C PHE A 51 2.24 -3.11 9.82
N ALA A 52 1.54 -4.20 10.09
CA ALA A 52 0.15 -4.35 9.68
C ALA A 52 -0.76 -3.62 10.67
N LEU A 53 -1.62 -2.77 10.14
CA LEU A 53 -2.59 -2.03 10.93
C LEU A 53 -3.64 -3.00 11.50
N PRO A 54 -3.91 -2.95 12.82
CA PRO A 54 -4.83 -3.91 13.43
C PRO A 54 -6.25 -3.75 12.88
N PRO A 55 -6.98 -4.86 12.67
CA PRO A 55 -8.37 -4.80 12.21
C PRO A 55 -9.20 -3.93 13.16
N HIS A 56 -10.10 -3.12 12.60
CA HIS A 56 -10.91 -2.09 13.30
C HIS A 56 -10.20 -0.78 13.68
N THR A 57 -8.93 -0.58 13.34
CA THR A 57 -8.33 0.78 13.34
C THR A 57 -8.61 1.61 12.08
N THR A 58 -9.38 1.06 11.14
CA THR A 58 -9.91 1.74 9.95
C THR A 58 -10.56 3.08 10.29
N HIS A 59 -11.14 3.26 11.48
CA HIS A 59 -11.71 4.56 11.88
C HIS A 59 -10.67 5.68 12.13
N ALA A 60 -9.44 5.33 12.53
CA ALA A 60 -8.35 6.29 12.76
C ALA A 60 -7.40 6.39 11.55
N LEU A 61 -7.16 5.28 10.85
CA LEU A 61 -6.30 5.20 9.66
C LEU A 61 -7.02 5.58 8.35
N GLN A 62 -8.34 5.77 8.44
CA GLN A 62 -9.12 6.58 7.51
C GLN A 62 -8.55 7.98 7.28
N THR A 63 -7.53 8.43 8.00
CA THR A 63 -6.84 9.68 7.68
C THR A 63 -6.18 9.60 6.29
N LEU A 64 -5.57 8.48 5.88
CA LEU A 64 -5.07 8.34 4.50
C LEU A 64 -6.23 8.36 3.49
N ASP A 65 -7.33 7.67 3.79
CA ASP A 65 -8.56 7.70 2.97
C ASP A 65 -9.20 9.09 2.89
N ARG A 66 -9.21 9.84 3.99
CA ARG A 66 -9.86 11.16 4.10
C ARG A 66 -8.98 12.29 3.59
N VAL A 67 -7.65 12.18 3.73
CA VAL A 67 -6.70 13.24 3.40
C VAL A 67 -6.06 13.02 2.04
N VAL A 68 -5.79 11.79 1.63
CA VAL A 68 -5.13 11.49 0.34
C VAL A 68 -6.16 11.00 -0.68
N PHE A 69 -6.90 9.93 -0.37
CA PHE A 69 -7.79 9.31 -1.37
C PHE A 69 -9.06 10.12 -1.64
N LYS A 70 -9.59 10.87 -0.66
CA LYS A 70 -10.77 11.72 -0.85
C LYS A 70 -10.54 12.88 -1.83
N PRO A 71 -9.50 13.74 -1.70
CA PRO A 71 -9.23 14.76 -2.71
C PRO A 71 -8.85 14.13 -4.06
N PHE A 72 -8.10 13.02 -4.06
CA PHE A 72 -7.79 12.29 -5.29
C PHE A 72 -9.06 11.84 -6.04
N LYS A 73 -10.01 11.19 -5.35
CA LYS A 73 -11.29 10.75 -5.93
C LYS A 73 -12.14 11.93 -6.40
N THR A 74 -12.05 13.07 -5.73
CA THR A 74 -12.74 14.30 -6.12
C THR A 74 -12.16 14.86 -7.42
N ALA A 75 -10.83 15.01 -7.50
CA ALA A 75 -10.13 15.49 -8.69
C ALA A 75 -10.34 14.55 -9.89
N TYR A 76 -10.25 13.23 -9.65
CA TYR A 76 -10.52 12.22 -10.67
C TYR A 76 -11.95 12.36 -11.22
N LYS A 77 -12.96 12.49 -10.35
CA LYS A 77 -14.34 12.71 -10.80
C LYS A 77 -14.53 13.99 -11.60
N VAL A 78 -13.79 15.06 -11.30
CA VAL A 78 -13.84 16.32 -12.05
C VAL A 78 -13.22 16.15 -13.43
N LEU A 79 -12.07 15.49 -13.53
CA LEU A 79 -11.37 15.25 -14.80
C LEU A 79 -12.22 14.42 -15.79
N TYR A 80 -12.93 13.39 -15.29
CA TYR A 80 -13.82 12.55 -16.11
C TYR A 80 -15.25 13.10 -16.24
N ARG A 81 -15.56 14.27 -15.66
CA ARG A 81 -16.82 14.99 -15.86
C ARG A 81 -16.72 16.13 -16.87
N VAL A 82 -15.56 16.35 -17.49
CA VAL A 82 -15.47 17.27 -18.62
C VAL A 82 -16.27 16.67 -19.79
N PRO A 83 -17.29 17.37 -20.33
CA PRO A 83 -18.10 16.86 -21.42
C PRO A 83 -17.26 16.84 -22.70
N GLY A 84 -16.72 15.68 -23.09
CA GLY A 84 -15.97 15.61 -24.35
C GLY A 84 -15.23 14.33 -24.71
N GLY A 85 -15.31 13.22 -23.96
CA GLY A 85 -14.65 11.98 -24.35
C GLY A 85 -15.40 10.75 -23.88
N GLN A 86 -16.27 10.22 -24.74
CA GLN A 86 -16.77 8.85 -24.64
C GLN A 86 -15.64 7.84 -24.97
N PRO A 87 -15.72 6.59 -24.46
CA PRO A 87 -14.81 5.52 -24.85
C PRO A 87 -14.86 5.18 -26.34
#